data_AF-A0A151NWQ5-F1
#
_entry.id   AF-A0A151NWQ5-F1
#
_cell.length_a   1.000
_cell.length_b   1.000
_cell.length_c   1.000
_cell.angle_alpha   90.00
_cell.angle_beta   90.00
_cell.angle_gamma   90.00
#
_symmetry.space_group_name_H-M   'P 1'
#
loop_
_entity.id
_entity.type
_entity.pdbx_description
1 polymer ?
#
loop_
_entity_poly.entity_id
_entity_poly.type
_entity_poly.pdbx_seq_one_letter_code
_entity_poly.pdbx_strand_id
1 'polypeptide(L)'
;MVFSFIVPTRLQRATQRVLHRLFHTRNGLFAGLHIALEAAVYGEYAWEVFGYCQELEFNTGFLLLPYLLLAVNTGAFVLCALTNPGTITESNQELYLRVYAHDGVMFRKGVMCRTCHMEKPARSKHCSVCNCCVHRFDHHCVWVNNCIGAFNMRYFLIYLFTLTAMAADIAIITVAFLIQVVLLSNLMYGSYVDEQGQEHEVEIPFLIQHLFLIFPRIVFMLGFVIVLSLVLGAYCCFTLYLALTNQTSNEWYKWRRYKCPHCQAQQPHDKHTAYRNAYSKGVWINIKEIIKPPTVSERKKKP
;
A
#
# COMPACT_ATOMS: atom_id res chain seq x y z
N MET A 1 -2.23 -18.83 18.81
CA MET A 1 -2.38 -20.17 19.42
C MET A 1 -3.41 -20.08 20.55
N VAL A 2 -4.69 -19.83 20.20
CA VAL A 2 -5.85 -19.78 21.14
C VAL A 2 -7.12 -20.26 20.43
N PHE A 3 -7.27 -20.03 19.11
CA PHE A 3 -8.42 -20.49 18.31
C PHE A 3 -8.42 -21.97 17.89
N SER A 4 -7.40 -22.77 18.23
CA SER A 4 -7.29 -24.14 17.72
C SER A 4 -8.20 -25.16 18.40
N PHE A 5 -8.82 -24.81 19.54
CA PHE A 5 -9.66 -25.73 20.32
C PHE A 5 -11.15 -25.73 19.93
N ILE A 6 -11.62 -24.75 19.16
CA ILE A 6 -13.06 -24.58 18.87
C ILE A 6 -13.39 -24.86 17.39
N VAL A 7 -12.43 -24.63 16.47
CA VAL A 7 -12.68 -24.76 15.03
C VAL A 7 -12.38 -26.18 14.56
N PRO A 8 -13.35 -26.92 13.97
CA PRO A 8 -13.12 -28.27 13.45
C PRO A 8 -11.92 -28.31 12.51
N THR A 9 -11.07 -29.34 12.63
CA THR A 9 -9.86 -29.48 11.80
C THR A 9 -10.13 -29.48 10.30
N ARG A 10 -11.33 -29.93 9.88
CA ARG A 10 -11.80 -29.83 8.49
C ARG A 10 -12.01 -28.39 8.05
N LEU A 11 -12.62 -27.57 8.90
CA LEU A 11 -12.84 -26.14 8.66
C LEU A 11 -11.50 -25.39 8.64
N GLN A 12 -10.59 -25.68 9.56
CA GLN A 12 -9.23 -25.11 9.53
C GLN A 12 -8.50 -25.42 8.21
N ARG A 13 -8.52 -26.67 7.75
CA ARG A 13 -7.92 -27.07 6.46
C ARG A 13 -8.62 -26.44 5.26
N ALA A 14 -9.93 -26.23 5.32
CA ALA A 14 -10.68 -25.56 4.26
C ALA A 14 -10.32 -24.07 4.22
N THR A 15 -10.34 -23.39 5.36
CA THR A 15 -9.94 -21.99 5.49
C THR A 15 -8.51 -21.78 5.05
N GLN A 16 -7.56 -22.63 5.45
CA GLN A 16 -6.18 -22.56 4.98
C GLN A 16 -6.05 -22.74 3.47
N ARG A 17 -6.82 -23.66 2.86
CA ARG A 17 -6.82 -23.84 1.40
C ARG A 17 -7.42 -22.64 0.66
N VAL A 18 -8.47 -22.03 1.21
CA VAL A 18 -9.08 -20.82 0.65
C VAL A 18 -8.11 -19.64 0.77
N LEU A 19 -7.54 -19.39 1.96
CA LEU A 19 -6.53 -18.36 2.18
C LEU A 19 -5.32 -18.56 1.27
N HIS A 20 -4.86 -19.80 1.10
CA HIS A 20 -3.77 -20.10 0.18
C HIS A 20 -4.13 -19.74 -1.26
N ARG A 21 -5.33 -20.10 -1.74
CA ARG A 21 -5.78 -19.70 -3.08
C ARG A 21 -5.90 -18.19 -3.22
N LEU A 22 -6.46 -17.51 -2.22
CA LEU A 22 -6.67 -16.05 -2.26
C LEU A 22 -5.35 -15.28 -2.33
N PHE A 23 -4.37 -15.62 -1.48
CA PHE A 23 -3.15 -14.82 -1.32
C PHE A 23 -1.93 -15.36 -2.08
N HIS A 24 -1.91 -16.66 -2.42
CA HIS A 24 -0.74 -17.32 -3.02
C HIS A 24 -0.97 -17.85 -4.44
N THR A 25 -2.12 -17.55 -5.04
CA THR A 25 -2.36 -17.78 -6.47
C THR A 25 -2.80 -16.51 -7.16
N ARG A 26 -2.47 -16.38 -8.45
CA ARG A 26 -2.83 -15.20 -9.23
C ARG A 26 -4.34 -15.20 -9.47
N ASN A 27 -5.04 -14.22 -8.93
CA ASN A 27 -6.48 -14.05 -9.11
C ASN A 27 -6.83 -12.56 -9.12
N GLY A 28 -7.88 -12.19 -9.86
CA GLY A 28 -8.34 -10.81 -9.97
C GLY A 28 -9.25 -10.34 -8.82
N LEU A 29 -9.48 -11.18 -7.80
CA LEU A 29 -10.50 -10.89 -6.78
C LEU A 29 -10.18 -9.61 -6.01
N PHE A 30 -8.93 -9.44 -5.56
CA PHE A 30 -8.52 -8.25 -4.79
C PHE A 30 -8.55 -6.98 -5.64
N ALA A 31 -8.23 -7.07 -6.93
CA ALA A 31 -8.37 -5.95 -7.86
C ALA A 31 -9.85 -5.58 -8.05
N GLY A 32 -10.74 -6.57 -8.22
CA GLY A 32 -12.18 -6.35 -8.28
C GLY A 32 -12.76 -5.76 -6.99
N LEU A 33 -12.32 -6.28 -5.83
CA LEU A 33 -12.71 -5.74 -4.53
C LEU A 33 -12.25 -4.29 -4.35
N HIS A 34 -11.04 -3.96 -4.78
CA HIS A 34 -10.52 -2.59 -4.74
C HIS A 34 -11.39 -1.64 -5.55
N ILE A 35 -11.70 -1.99 -6.80
CA ILE A 35 -12.57 -1.18 -7.68
C ILE A 35 -13.97 -1.05 -7.08
N ALA A 36 -14.53 -2.12 -6.51
CA ALA A 36 -15.85 -2.10 -5.88
C ALA A 36 -15.90 -1.19 -4.65
N LEU A 37 -14.88 -1.23 -3.77
CA LEU A 37 -14.78 -0.36 -2.60
C LEU A 37 -14.62 1.11 -3.00
N GLU A 38 -13.83 1.37 -4.03
CA GLU A 38 -13.62 2.73 -4.55
C GLU A 38 -14.91 3.28 -5.16
N ALA A 39 -15.61 2.48 -5.98
CA ALA A 39 -16.93 2.84 -6.51
C ALA A 39 -17.97 3.08 -5.40
N ALA A 40 -17.96 2.28 -4.34
CA ALA A 40 -18.86 2.48 -3.20
C ALA A 40 -18.58 3.82 -2.49
N VAL A 41 -17.32 4.09 -2.12
CA VAL A 41 -16.94 5.35 -1.44
C VAL A 41 -17.24 6.56 -2.32
N TYR A 42 -16.92 6.51 -3.60
CA TYR A 42 -17.21 7.63 -4.51
C TYR A 42 -18.69 7.78 -4.82
N GLY A 43 -19.45 6.69 -4.84
CA GLY A 43 -20.91 6.73 -4.96
C GLY A 43 -21.57 7.42 -3.76
N GLU A 44 -21.14 7.06 -2.55
CA GLU A 44 -21.58 7.70 -1.31
C GLU A 44 -21.20 9.19 -1.26
N TYR A 45 -19.94 9.50 -1.59
CA TYR A 45 -19.46 10.87 -1.68
C TYR A 45 -20.24 11.71 -2.71
N ALA A 46 -20.46 11.18 -3.91
CA ALA A 46 -21.18 11.90 -4.98
C ALA A 46 -22.65 12.12 -4.66
N TRP A 47 -23.30 11.13 -4.04
CA TRP A 47 -24.74 11.16 -3.79
C TRP A 47 -25.12 12.01 -2.57
N GLU A 48 -24.34 11.93 -1.48
CA GLU A 48 -24.67 12.62 -0.23
C GLU A 48 -23.77 13.83 -0.02
N VAL A 49 -22.47 13.60 0.21
CA VAL A 49 -21.55 14.64 0.69
C VAL A 49 -21.42 15.77 -0.32
N PHE A 50 -21.27 15.47 -1.61
CA PHE A 50 -21.08 16.47 -2.65
C PHE A 50 -22.28 17.43 -2.74
N GLY A 51 -23.51 16.90 -2.75
CA GLY A 51 -24.74 17.70 -2.81
C GLY A 51 -24.89 18.62 -1.59
N TYR A 52 -24.77 18.05 -0.39
CA TYR A 52 -24.87 18.84 0.84
C TYR A 52 -23.78 19.91 0.95
N CYS A 53 -22.54 19.59 0.57
CA CYS A 53 -21.46 20.57 0.57
C CYS A 53 -21.70 21.72 -0.42
N GLN A 54 -22.33 21.45 -1.57
CA GLN A 54 -22.71 22.50 -2.51
C GLN A 54 -23.78 23.43 -1.94
N GLU A 55 -24.80 22.88 -1.27
CA GLU A 55 -25.83 23.68 -0.57
C GLU A 55 -25.24 24.54 0.56
N LEU A 56 -24.18 24.04 1.21
CA LEU A 56 -23.42 24.76 2.24
C LEU A 56 -22.34 25.70 1.67
N GLU A 57 -22.35 25.95 0.36
CA GLU A 57 -21.44 26.87 -0.33
C GLU A 57 -19.95 26.54 -0.17
N PHE A 58 -19.60 25.25 -0.04
CA PHE A 58 -18.20 24.83 -0.03
C PHE A 58 -17.53 25.13 -1.37
N ASN A 59 -16.22 25.43 -1.32
CA ASN A 59 -15.45 25.73 -2.52
C ASN A 59 -15.46 24.55 -3.52
N THR A 60 -15.95 24.78 -4.73
CA THR A 60 -16.07 23.76 -5.78
C THR A 60 -14.74 23.07 -6.12
N GLY A 61 -13.62 23.79 -6.06
CA GLY A 61 -12.29 23.22 -6.30
C GLY A 61 -11.92 22.13 -5.29
N PHE A 62 -12.27 22.33 -4.01
CA PHE A 62 -12.10 21.31 -2.98
C PHE A 62 -13.03 20.10 -3.23
N LEU A 63 -14.28 20.33 -3.64
CA LEU A 63 -15.21 19.24 -3.92
C LEU A 63 -14.84 18.42 -5.17
N LEU A 64 -14.11 19.02 -6.11
CA LEU A 64 -13.63 18.36 -7.33
C LEU A 64 -12.27 17.67 -7.16
N LEU A 65 -11.50 17.98 -6.12
CA LEU A 65 -10.20 17.39 -5.86
C LEU A 65 -10.25 15.85 -5.72
N PRO A 66 -11.23 15.23 -5.03
CA PRO A 66 -11.34 13.78 -4.98
C PRO A 66 -11.47 13.14 -6.37
N TYR A 67 -12.20 13.75 -7.30
CA TYR A 67 -12.37 13.22 -8.65
C TYR A 67 -11.11 13.35 -9.51
N LEU A 68 -10.35 14.44 -9.34
CA LEU A 68 -9.04 14.58 -9.97
C LEU A 68 -8.07 13.50 -9.47
N LEU A 69 -8.03 13.29 -8.15
CA LEU A 69 -7.19 12.26 -7.54
C LEU A 69 -7.60 10.85 -8.00
N LEU A 70 -8.91 10.58 -8.13
CA LEU A 70 -9.45 9.33 -8.67
C LEU A 70 -8.94 9.06 -10.10
N ALA A 71 -8.95 10.06 -10.97
CA ALA A 71 -8.47 9.91 -12.35
C ALA A 71 -6.96 9.58 -12.39
N VAL A 72 -6.15 10.27 -11.58
CA VAL A 72 -4.71 10.00 -11.47
C VAL A 72 -4.46 8.62 -10.87
N ASN A 73 -5.21 8.25 -9.83
CA ASN A 73 -5.10 6.96 -9.16
C ASN A 73 -5.43 5.81 -10.10
N THR A 74 -6.54 5.91 -10.83
CA THR A 74 -6.96 4.91 -11.83
C THR A 74 -5.88 4.71 -12.89
N GLY A 75 -5.33 5.80 -13.42
CA GLY A 75 -4.22 5.74 -14.38
C GLY A 75 -2.98 5.05 -13.79
N ALA A 76 -2.60 5.41 -12.55
CA ALA A 76 -1.45 4.81 -11.86
C ALA A 76 -1.68 3.32 -11.52
N PHE A 77 -2.89 2.95 -11.12
CA PHE A 77 -3.31 1.57 -10.85
C PHE A 77 -3.18 0.72 -12.11
N VAL A 78 -3.75 1.17 -13.23
CA VAL A 78 -3.68 0.47 -14.53
C VAL A 78 -2.23 0.32 -14.98
N LEU A 79 -1.44 1.40 -14.93
CA LEU A 79 -0.02 1.35 -15.27
C LEU A 79 0.75 0.40 -14.36
N CYS A 80 0.47 0.40 -13.05
CA CYS A 80 1.13 -0.50 -12.09
C CYS A 80 0.79 -1.97 -12.36
N ALA A 81 -0.48 -2.26 -12.63
CA ALA A 81 -1.01 -3.61 -12.87
C ALA A 81 -0.53 -4.20 -14.21
N LEU A 82 -0.45 -3.39 -15.27
CA LEU A 82 -0.14 -3.86 -16.62
C LEU A 82 1.35 -3.74 -17.00
N THR A 83 2.12 -2.86 -16.35
CA THR A 83 3.56 -2.73 -16.65
C THR A 83 4.32 -4.00 -16.26
N ASN A 84 5.18 -4.48 -17.17
CA ASN A 84 6.11 -5.55 -16.86
C ASN A 84 7.02 -5.11 -15.70
N PRO A 85 7.07 -5.84 -14.57
CA PRO A 85 7.78 -5.40 -13.37
C PRO A 85 9.31 -5.53 -13.48
N GLY A 86 9.82 -6.05 -14.59
CA GLY A 86 11.22 -6.45 -14.76
C GLY A 86 11.37 -7.96 -14.77
N THR A 87 10.48 -8.68 -15.43
CA THR A 87 10.56 -10.14 -15.58
C THR A 87 11.86 -10.53 -16.27
N ILE A 88 12.59 -11.44 -15.62
CA ILE A 88 13.86 -11.95 -16.12
C ILE A 88 13.60 -13.24 -16.90
N THR A 89 14.21 -13.31 -18.07
CA THR A 89 14.15 -14.41 -19.02
C THR A 89 15.56 -14.77 -19.46
N GLU A 90 15.74 -15.90 -20.12
CA GLU A 90 17.05 -16.33 -20.62
C GLU A 90 17.69 -15.30 -21.56
N SER A 91 16.87 -14.60 -22.36
CA SER A 91 17.36 -13.60 -23.33
C SER A 91 17.84 -12.29 -22.69
N ASN A 92 17.40 -11.97 -21.47
CA ASN A 92 17.72 -10.71 -20.80
C ASN A 92 18.49 -10.88 -19.47
N GLN A 93 18.75 -12.10 -19.02
CA GLN A 93 19.42 -12.37 -17.74
C GLN A 93 20.82 -11.72 -17.67
N GLU A 94 21.61 -11.82 -18.74
CA GLU A 94 22.97 -11.26 -18.80
C GLU A 94 22.98 -9.74 -18.66
N LEU A 95 21.92 -9.09 -19.17
CA LEU A 95 21.70 -7.67 -19.02
C LEU A 95 21.58 -7.33 -17.54
N TYR A 96 20.65 -7.97 -16.84
CA TYR A 96 20.35 -7.65 -15.45
C TYR A 96 21.48 -8.03 -14.48
N LEU A 97 22.27 -9.07 -14.78
CA LEU A 97 23.46 -9.45 -13.99
C LEU A 97 24.48 -8.30 -13.88
N ARG A 98 24.51 -7.38 -14.85
CA ARG A 98 25.45 -6.26 -14.90
C ARG A 98 24.89 -4.96 -14.30
N VAL A 99 23.58 -4.90 -13.98
CA VAL A 99 22.91 -3.66 -13.51
C VAL A 99 23.29 -3.32 -12.07
N TYR A 100 23.25 -4.30 -11.17
CA TYR A 100 23.57 -4.13 -9.76
C TYR A 100 24.80 -4.94 -9.37
N ALA A 101 25.71 -4.32 -8.62
CA ALA A 101 26.83 -5.05 -8.03
C ALA A 101 26.29 -6.02 -6.95
N HIS A 102 26.91 -7.19 -6.88
CA HIS A 102 26.69 -8.16 -5.82
C HIS A 102 27.47 -7.70 -4.59
N ASP A 103 26.81 -7.61 -3.44
CA ASP A 103 27.43 -7.16 -2.19
C ASP A 103 28.21 -8.27 -1.46
N GLY A 104 28.09 -9.53 -1.93
CA GLY A 104 28.77 -10.68 -1.34
C GLY A 104 28.16 -11.16 -0.01
N VAL A 105 27.20 -10.43 0.55
CA VAL A 105 26.55 -10.73 1.83
C VAL A 105 25.09 -11.13 1.58
N MET A 106 24.24 -10.18 1.15
CA MET A 106 22.82 -10.46 0.86
C MET A 106 22.65 -11.04 -0.55
N PHE A 107 23.49 -10.60 -1.48
CA PHE A 107 23.44 -10.97 -2.89
C PHE A 107 24.83 -11.48 -3.32
N ARG A 108 24.96 -12.81 -3.41
CA ARG A 108 26.16 -13.51 -3.88
C ARG A 108 26.07 -13.79 -5.38
N LYS A 109 27.21 -13.76 -6.07
CA LYS A 109 27.34 -14.15 -7.49
C LYS A 109 27.13 -15.67 -7.65
N GLY A 110 26.69 -16.12 -8.83
CA GLY A 110 26.52 -17.54 -9.15
C GLY A 110 25.31 -18.21 -8.51
N VAL A 111 24.43 -17.46 -7.83
CA VAL A 111 23.25 -18.03 -7.18
C VAL A 111 22.17 -18.31 -8.22
N MET A 112 21.87 -19.59 -8.45
CA MET A 112 20.85 -20.01 -9.41
C MET A 112 19.43 -19.99 -8.82
N CYS A 113 18.45 -19.71 -9.67
CA CYS A 113 17.05 -19.96 -9.38
C CYS A 113 16.72 -21.44 -9.58
N ARG A 114 16.23 -22.12 -8.54
CA ARG A 114 15.86 -23.54 -8.63
C ARG A 114 14.65 -23.80 -9.53
N THR A 115 13.77 -22.80 -9.70
CA THR A 115 12.55 -22.94 -10.51
C THR A 115 12.76 -22.48 -11.96
N CYS A 116 13.48 -21.37 -12.15
CA CYS A 116 13.70 -20.80 -13.48
C CYS A 116 15.01 -21.28 -14.14
N HIS A 117 15.87 -22.00 -13.41
CA HIS A 117 17.16 -22.52 -13.90
C HIS A 117 18.13 -21.47 -14.50
N MET A 118 18.01 -20.23 -14.06
CA MET A 118 18.84 -19.09 -14.49
C MET A 118 19.57 -18.45 -13.29
N GLU A 119 20.71 -17.81 -13.54
CA GLU A 119 21.45 -17.07 -12.51
C GLU A 119 20.61 -15.87 -12.04
N LYS A 120 20.57 -15.64 -10.72
CA LYS A 120 19.82 -14.52 -10.15
C LYS A 120 20.67 -13.26 -10.18
N PRO A 121 20.25 -12.20 -10.91
CA PRO A 121 20.82 -10.88 -10.72
C PRO A 121 20.71 -10.41 -9.27
N ALA A 122 21.65 -9.58 -8.83
CA ALA A 122 21.54 -8.90 -7.55
C ALA A 122 20.19 -8.16 -7.45
N ARG A 123 19.59 -8.18 -6.25
CA ARG A 123 18.25 -7.63 -5.96
C ARG A 123 17.07 -8.32 -6.65
N SER A 124 17.29 -9.43 -7.36
CA SER A 124 16.18 -10.22 -7.95
C SER A 124 15.61 -11.26 -6.98
N LYS A 125 14.39 -11.71 -7.26
CA LYS A 125 13.75 -12.83 -6.56
C LYS A 125 12.73 -13.53 -7.47
N HIS A 126 12.63 -14.85 -7.29
CA HIS A 126 11.55 -15.63 -7.89
C HIS A 126 10.26 -15.43 -7.10
N CYS A 127 9.20 -15.00 -7.78
CA CYS A 127 7.85 -14.95 -7.25
C CYS A 127 7.12 -16.23 -7.64
N SER A 128 6.72 -17.03 -6.66
CA SER A 128 5.95 -18.26 -6.92
C SER A 128 4.55 -17.99 -7.47
N VAL A 129 3.96 -16.84 -7.15
CA VAL A 129 2.62 -16.45 -7.63
C VAL A 129 2.63 -16.10 -9.11
N CYS A 130 3.64 -15.32 -9.54
CA CYS A 130 3.84 -14.98 -10.96
C CYS A 130 4.65 -16.03 -11.73
N ASN A 131 5.18 -17.03 -11.03
CA ASN A 131 6.07 -18.07 -11.56
C ASN A 131 7.24 -17.54 -12.41
N CYS A 132 7.87 -16.44 -11.96
CA CYS A 132 8.99 -15.83 -12.69
C CYS A 132 9.96 -15.12 -11.75
N CYS A 133 11.21 -14.95 -12.21
CA CYS A 133 12.18 -14.08 -11.56
C CYS A 133 11.90 -12.62 -11.93
N VAL A 134 11.91 -11.73 -10.94
CA VAL A 134 11.67 -10.30 -11.12
C VAL A 134 12.91 -9.52 -10.69
N HIS A 135 13.33 -8.58 -11.52
CA HIS A 135 14.45 -7.68 -11.29
C HIS A 135 14.08 -6.60 -10.27
N ARG A 136 15.00 -6.31 -9.34
CA ARG A 136 14.78 -5.39 -8.20
C ARG A 136 13.43 -5.66 -7.52
N PHE A 137 13.19 -6.93 -7.18
CA PHE A 137 11.91 -7.38 -6.65
C PHE A 137 11.62 -6.75 -5.29
N ASP A 138 10.45 -6.14 -5.18
CA ASP A 138 9.93 -5.63 -3.92
C ASP A 138 9.00 -6.64 -3.27
N HIS A 139 7.80 -6.81 -3.83
CA HIS A 139 6.81 -7.76 -3.36
C HIS A 139 5.87 -8.19 -4.49
N HIS A 140 5.04 -9.20 -4.24
CA HIS A 140 3.89 -9.47 -5.07
C HIS A 140 2.69 -8.77 -4.43
N CYS A 141 2.03 -7.88 -5.17
CA CYS A 141 0.89 -7.13 -4.67
C CYS A 141 -0.39 -7.75 -5.22
N VAL A 142 -1.21 -8.30 -4.32
CA VAL A 142 -2.51 -8.91 -4.68
C VAL A 142 -3.50 -7.87 -5.20
N TRP A 143 -3.43 -6.62 -4.70
CA TRP A 143 -4.33 -5.53 -5.08
C TRP A 143 -4.19 -5.10 -6.54
N VAL A 144 -2.95 -5.09 -7.07
CA VAL A 144 -2.69 -4.83 -8.51
C VAL A 144 -2.52 -6.10 -9.33
N ASN A 145 -2.62 -7.27 -8.71
CA ASN A 145 -2.44 -8.60 -9.31
C ASN A 145 -1.16 -8.73 -10.17
N ASN A 146 -0.07 -8.11 -9.68
CA ASN A 146 1.22 -8.04 -10.35
C ASN A 146 2.36 -7.99 -9.32
N CYS A 147 3.58 -8.35 -9.73
CA CYS A 147 4.76 -8.06 -8.93
C CYS A 147 5.08 -6.57 -8.97
N ILE A 148 5.61 -6.03 -7.87
CA ILE A 148 6.24 -4.72 -7.82
C ILE A 148 7.75 -4.93 -7.93
N GLY A 149 8.35 -4.35 -8.96
CA GLY A 149 9.76 -4.50 -9.30
C GLY A 149 10.35 -3.21 -9.87
N ALA A 150 11.46 -3.33 -10.60
CA ALA A 150 12.22 -2.18 -11.07
C ALA A 150 11.38 -1.18 -11.90
N PHE A 151 10.56 -1.68 -12.84
CA PHE A 151 9.93 -0.85 -13.87
C PHE A 151 8.54 -0.32 -13.54
N ASN A 152 7.89 -0.85 -12.50
CA ASN A 152 6.56 -0.39 -12.07
C ASN A 152 6.50 0.19 -10.66
N MET A 153 7.64 0.25 -9.94
CA MET A 153 7.70 0.86 -8.61
C MET A 153 7.26 2.34 -8.59
N ARG A 154 7.58 3.12 -9.62
CA ARG A 154 7.12 4.53 -9.73
C ARG A 154 5.59 4.64 -9.78
N TYR A 155 4.95 3.76 -10.54
CA TYR A 155 3.49 3.74 -10.66
C TYR A 155 2.86 3.27 -9.36
N PHE A 156 3.46 2.29 -8.69
CA PHE A 156 3.03 1.84 -7.38
C PHE A 156 3.09 2.97 -6.32
N LEU A 157 4.14 3.78 -6.32
CA LEU A 157 4.23 4.93 -5.43
C LEU A 157 3.15 5.97 -5.74
N ILE A 158 2.97 6.37 -7.01
CA ILE A 158 1.92 7.33 -7.39
C ILE A 158 0.54 6.78 -7.01
N TYR A 159 0.26 5.51 -7.28
CA TYR A 159 -0.96 4.82 -6.87
C TYR A 159 -1.16 4.89 -5.34
N LEU A 160 -0.15 4.53 -4.54
CA LEU A 160 -0.26 4.54 -3.08
C LEU A 160 -0.43 5.95 -2.51
N PHE A 161 0.30 6.94 -3.04
CA PHE A 161 0.18 8.34 -2.63
C PHE A 161 -1.20 8.90 -2.94
N THR A 162 -1.68 8.71 -4.17
CA THR A 162 -3.00 9.20 -4.59
C THR A 162 -4.13 8.48 -3.86
N LEU A 163 -4.04 7.17 -3.63
CA LEU A 163 -5.04 6.43 -2.86
C LEU A 163 -5.12 6.93 -1.40
N THR A 164 -3.95 7.19 -0.79
CA THR A 164 -3.88 7.76 0.57
C THR A 164 -4.47 9.17 0.59
N ALA A 165 -4.14 10.00 -0.40
CA ALA A 165 -4.64 11.37 -0.52
C ALA A 165 -6.17 11.38 -0.73
N MET A 166 -6.72 10.50 -1.57
CA MET A 166 -8.17 10.38 -1.79
C MET A 166 -8.91 10.05 -0.49
N ALA A 167 -8.43 9.06 0.27
CA ALA A 167 -9.05 8.69 1.54
C ALA A 167 -9.01 9.84 2.56
N ALA A 168 -7.87 10.54 2.65
CA ALA A 168 -7.71 11.67 3.56
C ALA A 168 -8.56 12.87 3.16
N ASP A 169 -8.61 13.19 1.87
CA ASP A 169 -9.37 14.31 1.32
C ASP A 169 -10.88 14.13 1.52
N ILE A 170 -11.41 12.94 1.20
CA ILE A 170 -12.82 12.61 1.48
C ILE A 170 -13.12 12.68 2.98
N ALA A 171 -12.21 12.19 3.84
CA ALA A 171 -12.38 12.29 5.29
C ALA A 171 -12.42 13.75 5.76
N ILE A 172 -11.52 14.61 5.26
CA ILE A 172 -11.46 16.03 5.60
C ILE A 172 -12.73 16.76 5.16
N ILE A 173 -13.17 16.57 3.91
CA ILE A 173 -14.40 17.19 3.39
C ILE A 173 -15.61 16.74 4.22
N THR A 174 -15.71 15.44 4.51
CA THR A 174 -16.82 14.89 5.28
C THR A 174 -16.83 15.40 6.73
N VAL A 175 -15.68 15.52 7.39
CA VAL A 175 -15.56 16.11 8.73
C VAL A 175 -15.95 17.59 8.70
N ALA A 176 -15.47 18.35 7.72
CA ALA A 176 -15.81 19.76 7.57
C ALA A 176 -17.32 19.95 7.34
N PHE A 177 -17.94 19.09 6.53
CA PHE A 177 -19.39 19.02 6.35
C PHE A 177 -20.12 18.81 7.68
N LEU A 178 -19.77 17.76 8.44
CA LEU A 178 -20.43 17.45 9.71
C LEU A 178 -20.25 18.58 10.73
N ILE A 179 -19.07 19.21 10.79
CA ILE A 179 -18.84 20.38 11.64
C ILE A 179 -19.77 21.53 11.24
N GLN A 180 -19.89 21.83 9.95
CA GLN A 180 -20.76 22.90 9.46
C GLN A 180 -22.23 22.64 9.79
N VAL A 181 -22.70 21.39 9.67
CA VAL A 181 -24.07 21.00 10.07
C VAL A 181 -24.30 21.24 11.56
N VAL A 182 -23.35 20.86 12.41
CA VAL A 182 -23.44 21.07 13.86
C VAL A 182 -23.49 22.56 14.21
N LEU A 183 -22.65 23.36 13.57
CA LEU A 183 -22.61 24.82 13.78
C LEU A 183 -23.91 25.51 13.34
N LEU A 184 -24.44 25.16 12.17
CA LEU A 184 -25.66 25.77 11.64
C LEU A 184 -26.93 25.34 12.38
N SER A 185 -26.96 24.12 12.89
CA SER A 185 -28.11 23.61 13.64
C SER A 185 -28.17 24.13 15.08
N ASN A 186 -27.17 24.94 15.51
CA ASN A 186 -26.99 25.39 16.90
C ASN A 186 -27.06 24.25 17.93
N LEU A 187 -26.74 23.02 17.52
CA LEU A 187 -26.84 21.81 18.35
C LEU A 187 -25.98 21.90 19.62
N MET A 188 -24.88 22.64 19.56
CA MET A 188 -23.97 22.86 20.69
C MET A 188 -24.50 23.80 21.78
N TYR A 189 -25.58 24.55 21.51
CA TYR A 189 -26.21 25.46 22.47
C TYR A 189 -27.56 24.95 23.00
N GLY A 190 -27.99 23.76 22.56
CA GLY A 190 -29.22 23.13 23.05
C GLY A 190 -29.04 22.46 24.42
N SER A 191 -30.14 22.33 25.16
CA SER A 191 -30.25 21.42 26.31
C SER A 191 -31.15 20.24 25.94
N TYR A 192 -30.90 19.07 26.54
CA TYR A 192 -31.80 17.92 26.46
C TYR A 192 -32.27 17.54 27.87
N VAL A 193 -33.50 17.03 27.97
CA VAL A 193 -34.10 16.63 29.24
C VAL A 193 -33.95 15.11 29.38
N ASP A 194 -33.37 14.66 30.48
CA ASP A 194 -33.22 13.22 30.77
C ASP A 194 -34.55 12.59 31.25
N GLU A 195 -34.54 11.26 31.46
CA GLU A 195 -35.70 10.53 31.99
C GLU A 195 -36.12 10.98 33.40
N GLN A 196 -35.23 11.66 34.14
CA GLN A 196 -35.50 12.24 35.45
C GLN A 196 -35.95 13.71 35.39
N GLY A 197 -36.11 14.29 34.20
CA GLY A 197 -36.53 15.67 34.01
C GLY A 197 -35.44 16.72 34.24
N GLN A 198 -34.16 16.33 34.31
CA GLN A 198 -33.04 17.25 34.44
C GLN A 198 -32.54 17.70 33.07
N GLU A 199 -32.35 19.02 32.93
CA GLU A 199 -31.73 19.61 31.74
C GLU A 199 -30.21 19.40 31.79
N HIS A 200 -29.69 18.75 30.75
CA HIS A 200 -28.26 18.56 30.53
C HIS A 200 -27.83 19.31 29.26
N GLU A 201 -26.66 19.91 29.31
CA GLU A 201 -26.02 20.49 28.12
C GLU A 201 -25.64 19.38 27.13
N VAL A 202 -25.69 19.68 25.84
CA VAL A 202 -25.34 18.70 24.80
C VAL A 202 -23.86 18.34 24.89
N GLU A 203 -23.58 17.11 25.30
CA GLU A 203 -22.24 16.54 25.32
C GLU A 203 -21.84 15.94 23.96
N ILE A 204 -20.53 15.75 23.74
CA ILE A 204 -19.97 15.15 22.52
C ILE A 204 -20.54 13.76 22.20
N PRO A 205 -20.75 12.83 23.16
CA PRO A 205 -21.34 11.53 22.87
C PRO A 205 -22.77 11.63 22.31
N PHE A 206 -23.57 12.55 22.84
CA PHE A 206 -24.91 12.81 22.34
C PHE A 206 -24.86 13.36 20.90
N LEU A 207 -23.93 14.27 20.62
CA LEU A 207 -23.73 14.79 19.27
C LEU A 207 -23.35 13.68 18.28
N ILE A 208 -22.43 12.79 18.64
CA ILE A 208 -22.04 11.66 17.80
C ILE A 208 -23.23 10.73 17.55
N GLN A 209 -24.01 10.43 18.59
CA GLN A 209 -25.22 9.61 18.46
C GLN A 209 -26.25 10.27 17.54
N HIS A 210 -26.48 11.57 17.70
CA HIS A 210 -27.40 12.35 16.88
C HIS A 210 -26.98 12.35 15.40
N LEU A 211 -25.71 12.64 15.11
CA LEU A 211 -25.16 12.60 13.76
C LEU A 211 -25.22 11.20 13.15
N PHE A 212 -25.00 10.15 13.94
CA PHE A 212 -25.12 8.77 13.50
C PHE A 212 -26.56 8.40 13.12
N LEU A 213 -27.55 8.90 13.86
CA LEU A 213 -28.96 8.65 13.57
C LEU A 213 -29.46 9.40 12.34
N ILE A 214 -28.96 10.62 12.10
CA ILE A 214 -29.36 11.43 10.93
C ILE A 214 -28.61 11.01 9.68
N PHE A 215 -27.30 10.80 9.78
CA PHE A 215 -26.41 10.53 8.64
C PHE A 215 -25.64 9.20 8.81
N PRO A 216 -26.33 8.05 8.98
CA PRO A 216 -25.65 6.78 9.27
C PRO A 216 -24.64 6.40 8.19
N ARG A 217 -25.00 6.57 6.91
CA ARG A 217 -24.13 6.25 5.76
C ARG A 217 -22.86 7.11 5.74
N ILE A 218 -23.01 8.43 5.88
CA ILE A 218 -21.88 9.36 5.95
C ILE A 218 -20.95 9.03 7.12
N VAL A 219 -21.50 8.74 8.31
CA VAL A 219 -20.69 8.42 9.50
C VAL A 219 -19.95 7.08 9.33
N PHE A 220 -20.60 6.05 8.76
CA PHE A 220 -19.94 4.78 8.46
C PHE A 220 -18.85 4.93 7.39
N MET A 221 -19.13 5.66 6.31
CA MET A 221 -18.14 5.97 5.28
C MET A 221 -16.95 6.72 5.89
N LEU A 222 -17.22 7.74 6.71
CA LEU A 222 -16.19 8.53 7.39
C LEU A 222 -15.28 7.65 8.27
N GLY A 223 -15.88 6.80 9.11
CA GLY A 223 -15.13 5.86 9.93
C GLY A 223 -14.24 4.93 9.09
N PHE A 224 -14.77 4.42 7.99
CA PHE A 224 -14.01 3.58 7.06
C PHE A 224 -12.84 4.34 6.41
N VAL A 225 -13.06 5.53 5.86
CA VAL A 225 -11.99 6.30 5.20
C VAL A 225 -10.93 6.83 6.18
N ILE A 226 -11.29 7.13 7.43
CA ILE A 226 -10.30 7.47 8.48
C ILE A 226 -9.37 6.28 8.75
N VAL A 227 -9.94 5.09 8.98
CA VAL A 227 -9.14 3.88 9.23
C VAL A 227 -8.24 3.58 8.03
N LEU A 228 -8.79 3.66 6.81
CA LEU A 228 -8.00 3.49 5.59
C LEU A 228 -6.89 4.53 5.48
N SER A 229 -7.17 5.80 5.75
CA SER A 229 -6.17 6.88 5.68
C SER A 229 -4.98 6.62 6.61
N LEU A 230 -5.25 6.14 7.83
CA LEU A 230 -4.19 5.80 8.80
C LEU A 230 -3.36 4.60 8.34
N VAL A 231 -4.02 3.52 7.90
CA VAL A 231 -3.35 2.29 7.45
C VAL A 231 -2.52 2.55 6.19
N LEU A 232 -3.13 3.19 5.20
CA LEU A 232 -2.47 3.54 3.94
C LEU A 232 -1.38 4.59 4.15
N GLY A 233 -1.61 5.59 5.01
CA GLY A 233 -0.61 6.59 5.37
C GLY A 233 0.63 5.98 6.01
N ALA A 234 0.46 5.06 6.96
CA ALA A 234 1.58 4.33 7.55
C ALA A 234 2.35 3.50 6.51
N TYR A 235 1.64 2.80 5.62
CA TYR A 235 2.25 2.02 4.55
C TYR A 235 2.95 2.90 3.50
N CYS A 236 2.38 4.07 3.19
CA CYS A 236 2.93 5.07 2.30
C CYS A 236 4.24 5.65 2.86
N CYS A 237 4.24 6.05 4.13
CA CYS A 237 5.45 6.51 4.84
C CYS A 237 6.55 5.44 4.85
N PHE A 238 6.19 4.19 5.12
CA PHE A 238 7.15 3.08 5.09
C PHE A 238 7.73 2.86 3.69
N THR A 239 6.89 2.83 2.66
CA THR A 239 7.34 2.63 1.27
C THR A 239 8.18 3.80 0.78
N LEU A 240 7.83 5.03 1.17
CA LEU A 240 8.64 6.21 0.91
C LEU A 240 10.00 6.12 1.59
N TYR A 241 10.07 5.72 2.86
CA TYR A 241 11.34 5.47 3.55
C TYR A 241 12.24 4.47 2.79
N LEU A 242 11.66 3.37 2.32
CA LEU A 242 12.38 2.38 1.52
C LEU A 242 12.90 2.97 0.20
N ALA A 243 12.07 3.75 -0.50
CA ALA A 243 12.47 4.46 -1.72
C ALA A 243 13.63 5.45 -1.45
N LEU A 244 13.51 6.26 -0.39
CA LEU A 244 14.52 7.25 0.02
C LEU A 244 15.85 6.61 0.43
N THR A 245 15.81 5.38 0.96
CA THR A 245 17.00 4.62 1.36
C THR A 245 17.47 3.62 0.30
N ASN A 246 16.85 3.59 -0.90
CA ASN A 246 17.10 2.63 -1.97
C ASN A 246 17.07 1.17 -1.51
N GLN A 247 16.10 0.83 -0.67
CA GLN A 247 15.82 -0.53 -0.23
C GLN A 247 14.52 -1.02 -0.86
N THR A 248 14.44 -2.32 -1.10
CA THR A 248 13.16 -2.99 -1.36
C THR A 248 12.58 -3.56 -0.06
N SER A 249 11.27 -3.78 0.01
CA SER A 249 10.62 -4.43 1.16
C SER A 249 11.18 -5.85 1.39
N ASN A 250 11.53 -6.56 0.31
CA ASN A 250 12.22 -7.84 0.34
C ASN A 250 13.63 -7.75 0.91
N GLU A 251 14.40 -6.71 0.59
CA GLU A 251 15.71 -6.43 1.20
C GLU A 251 15.57 -6.12 2.69
N TRP A 252 14.62 -5.26 3.06
CA TRP A 252 14.36 -4.89 4.44
C TRP A 252 13.96 -6.11 5.29
N TYR A 253 13.12 -7.00 4.76
CA TYR A 253 12.75 -8.26 5.42
C TYR A 253 13.94 -9.21 5.56
N LYS A 254 14.79 -9.35 4.53
CA LYS A 254 16.01 -10.16 4.60
C LYS A 254 17.01 -9.59 5.60
N TRP A 255 17.14 -8.26 5.67
CA TRP A 255 18.08 -7.59 6.56
C TRP A 255 17.87 -7.91 8.03
N ARG A 256 16.60 -8.06 8.47
CA ARG A 256 16.27 -8.48 9.85
C ARG A 256 16.97 -9.78 10.26
N ARG A 257 17.22 -10.70 9.32
CA ARG A 257 17.91 -11.98 9.59
C ARG A 257 19.40 -11.78 9.87
N TYR A 258 20.02 -10.75 9.29
CA TYR A 258 21.44 -10.44 9.47
C TYR A 258 21.73 -9.57 10.69
N LYS A 259 20.71 -8.96 11.32
CA LYS A 259 20.86 -8.16 12.55
C LYS A 259 20.62 -8.97 13.84
N CYS A 260 19.91 -10.09 13.77
CA CYS A 260 19.59 -10.91 14.94
C CYS A 260 20.78 -11.83 15.32
N PRO A 261 21.38 -11.68 16.52
CA PRO A 261 22.51 -12.52 16.94
C PRO A 261 22.18 -14.01 16.99
N HIS A 262 20.95 -14.36 17.40
CA HIS A 262 20.48 -15.74 17.47
C HIS A 262 20.36 -16.39 16.08
N CYS A 263 20.01 -15.63 15.03
CA CYS A 263 19.90 -16.14 13.67
C CYS A 263 21.27 -16.24 12.95
N GLN A 264 22.28 -15.48 13.41
CA GLN A 264 23.65 -15.57 12.89
C GLN A 264 24.34 -16.89 13.31
N ALA A 265 24.03 -17.40 14.50
CA ALA A 265 24.63 -18.64 15.04
C ALA A 265 24.28 -19.92 14.25
N GLN A 266 23.26 -19.89 13.38
CA GLN A 266 22.87 -21.02 12.53
C GLN A 266 23.56 -21.05 11.15
N GLN A 267 24.45 -20.09 10.84
CA GLN A 267 25.21 -20.09 9.59
C GLN A 267 26.69 -20.41 9.86
N PRO A 268 27.17 -21.64 9.56
CA PRO A 268 28.49 -22.10 10.00
C PRO A 268 29.69 -21.50 9.25
N HIS A 269 29.51 -20.61 8.27
CA HIS A 269 30.59 -20.35 7.30
C HIS A 269 30.82 -18.90 6.81
N ASP A 270 30.04 -17.91 7.22
CA ASP A 270 30.19 -16.55 6.68
C ASP A 270 30.88 -15.63 7.71
N LYS A 271 32.12 -15.22 7.39
CA LYS A 271 32.92 -14.23 8.12
C LYS A 271 32.08 -13.02 8.53
N HIS A 272 32.27 -12.55 9.77
CA HIS A 272 31.69 -11.38 10.43
C HIS A 272 31.63 -10.10 9.56
N THR A 273 30.75 -10.05 8.56
CA THR A 273 30.61 -8.90 7.68
C THR A 273 29.25 -8.29 7.95
N ALA A 274 29.23 -7.17 8.67
CA ALA A 274 28.00 -6.43 8.91
C ALA A 274 27.43 -5.93 7.58
N TYR A 275 26.22 -6.38 7.22
CA TYR A 275 25.53 -5.87 6.03
C TYR A 275 25.36 -4.35 6.14
N ARG A 276 25.90 -3.63 5.16
CA ARG A 276 25.63 -2.22 4.90
C ARG A 276 24.91 -2.10 3.57
N ASN A 277 23.92 -1.22 3.51
CA ASN A 277 23.14 -0.98 2.29
C ASN A 277 24.01 -0.29 1.22
N ALA A 278 24.68 -1.08 0.38
CA ALA A 278 25.56 -0.61 -0.68
C ALA A 278 24.83 0.10 -1.83
N TYR A 279 23.50 0.02 -1.88
CA TYR A 279 22.68 0.61 -2.95
C TYR A 279 22.20 2.03 -2.64
N SER A 280 22.26 2.48 -1.38
CA SER A 280 21.92 3.87 -1.03
C SER A 280 23.05 4.81 -1.45
N LYS A 281 22.76 5.76 -2.34
CA LYS A 281 23.74 6.74 -2.87
C LYS A 281 23.34 8.19 -2.59
N GLY A 282 22.42 8.40 -1.67
CA GLY A 282 21.82 9.70 -1.36
C GLY A 282 20.42 9.85 -1.95
N VAL A 283 19.57 10.61 -1.25
CA VAL A 283 18.13 10.71 -1.49
C VAL A 283 17.77 10.98 -2.95
N TRP A 284 18.41 11.98 -3.57
CA TRP A 284 18.12 12.36 -4.96
C TRP A 284 18.48 11.26 -5.97
N ILE A 285 19.62 10.58 -5.78
CA ILE A 285 20.05 9.49 -6.65
C ILE A 285 19.12 8.29 -6.49
N ASN A 286 18.70 8.02 -5.26
CA ASN A 286 17.78 6.94 -4.93
C ASN A 286 16.41 7.17 -5.59
N ILE A 287 15.84 8.38 -5.48
CA ILE A 287 14.57 8.74 -6.15
C ILE A 287 14.72 8.66 -7.68
N LYS A 288 15.83 9.16 -8.23
CA LYS A 288 16.09 9.10 -9.68
C LYS A 288 16.09 7.66 -10.19
N GLU A 289 16.65 6.72 -9.43
CA GLU A 289 16.60 5.29 -9.73
C GLU A 289 15.16 4.73 -9.71
N ILE A 290 14.28 5.21 -8.83
CA ILE A 290 12.87 4.81 -8.83
C ILE A 290 12.13 5.30 -10.08
N ILE A 291 12.35 6.57 -10.45
CA ILE A 291 11.68 7.19 -11.60
C ILE A 291 12.20 6.60 -12.91
N LYS A 292 13.52 6.43 -13.00
CA LYS A 292 14.23 5.91 -14.16
C LYS A 292 15.20 4.80 -13.70
N PRO A 293 14.71 3.56 -13.59
CA PRO A 293 15.53 2.43 -13.18
C PRO A 293 16.67 2.18 -14.17
N PRO A 294 17.88 1.86 -13.68
CA PRO A 294 19.05 1.69 -14.51
C PRO A 294 18.86 0.51 -15.46
N THR A 295 19.16 0.75 -16.74
CA THR A 295 19.29 -0.30 -17.76
C THR A 295 20.74 -0.34 -18.24
N VAL A 296 21.21 -1.47 -18.76
CA VAL A 296 22.61 -1.64 -19.19
C VAL A 296 23.02 -0.66 -20.30
N SER A 297 22.08 -0.16 -21.09
CA SER A 297 22.33 0.85 -22.14
C SER A 297 22.96 2.14 -21.57
N GLU A 298 22.63 2.54 -20.34
CA GLU A 298 23.10 3.80 -19.75
C GLU A 298 24.50 3.71 -19.12
N ARG A 299 25.00 2.51 -18.78
CA ARG A 299 26.36 2.36 -18.24
C ARG A 299 27.46 2.50 -19.30
N LYS A 300 27.15 2.31 -20.59
CA LYS A 300 28.10 2.56 -21.69
C LYS A 300 28.32 4.05 -21.99
N LYS A 301 27.53 4.95 -21.41
CA LYS A 301 27.57 6.41 -21.66
C LYS A 301 28.25 7.22 -20.56
N LYS A 302 28.77 6.59 -19.51
CA LYS A 302 29.66 7.28 -18.57
C LYS A 302 31.11 7.05 -19.03
N PRO A 303 31.82 8.09 -19.49
CA PRO A 303 33.25 8.00 -19.74
C PRO A 303 34.01 7.65 -18.45
#